data_AF-A0A2M8CFF9-F1
#
_entry.id   AF-A0A2M8CFF9-F1
#
_cell.length_a   1.000
_cell.length_b   1.000
_cell.length_c   1.000
_cell.angle_alpha   90.00
_cell.angle_beta   90.00
_cell.angle_gamma   90.00
#
_symmetry.space_group_name_H-M   'P 1'
#
loop_
_entity.id
_entity.type
_entity.pdbx_description
1 polymer ?
#
loop_
_entity_poly.entity_id
_entity_poly.type
_entity_poly.pdbx_seq_one_letter_code
_entity_poly.pdbx_strand_id
1 'polypeptide(L)'
;MFRQNITHLQTSFFDIESQLSESKRKKIRESEEYSFYQMIFQKIKEEDFAVLYSKNGSRPNSAVNVMVSAIILAYRKGWTIKEMLEQIDFNLLTRTALGLNKMDDTAFCEATFFNFQNRLL
;
A
#
# COMPACT_ATOMS: atom_id res chain seq x y z
N MET A 1 9.07 0.88 -16.12
CA MET A 1 10.30 1.31 -15.40
C MET A 1 10.07 1.31 -13.90
N PHE A 2 11.05 0.86 -13.12
CA PHE A 2 11.01 0.93 -11.66
C PHE A 2 11.05 2.38 -11.17
N ARG A 3 10.27 2.69 -10.13
CA ARG A 3 10.28 3.98 -9.44
C ARG A 3 9.96 3.73 -7.98
N GLN A 4 10.83 4.20 -7.09
CA GLN A 4 10.62 4.13 -5.65
C GLN A 4 9.40 4.97 -5.25
N ASN A 5 8.62 4.43 -4.32
CA ASN A 5 7.43 5.07 -3.79
C ASN A 5 7.78 5.98 -2.62
N ILE A 6 7.72 7.29 -2.86
CA ILE A 6 7.92 8.34 -1.86
C ILE A 6 6.63 9.12 -1.56
N THR A 7 5.50 8.78 -2.18
CA THR A 7 4.26 9.58 -2.07
C THR A 7 3.66 9.49 -0.67
N HIS A 8 3.83 8.34 0.00
CA HIS A 8 3.36 8.14 1.38
C HIS A 8 4.04 9.06 2.41
N LEU A 9 5.16 9.70 2.06
CA LEU A 9 5.86 10.69 2.88
C LEU A 9 5.34 12.12 2.68
N GLN A 10 4.58 12.35 1.60
CA GLN A 10 4.05 13.67 1.28
C GLN A 10 2.69 13.83 1.95
N THR A 11 2.58 14.85 2.80
CA THR A 11 1.30 15.23 3.40
C THR A 11 0.57 16.20 2.48
N SER A 12 -0.70 15.92 2.20
CA SER A 12 -1.64 16.80 1.49
C SER A 12 -2.75 17.29 2.42
N PHE A 13 -3.32 18.45 2.11
CA PHE A 13 -4.53 18.92 2.78
C PHE A 13 -5.72 17.98 2.57
N PHE A 14 -5.73 17.23 1.46
CA PHE A 14 -6.79 16.28 1.11
C PHE A 14 -6.57 14.87 1.64
N ASP A 15 -5.52 14.63 2.44
CA ASP A 15 -5.27 13.32 3.02
C ASP A 15 -6.42 12.91 3.98
N ILE A 16 -6.62 11.61 4.15
CA ILE A 16 -7.69 11.11 5.01
C ILE A 16 -7.45 11.56 6.44
N GLU A 17 -6.20 11.48 6.93
CA GLU A 17 -5.87 11.92 8.28
C GLU A 17 -6.21 13.40 8.51
N SER A 18 -5.95 14.30 7.54
CA SER A 18 -6.24 15.74 7.69
C SER A 18 -7.74 16.05 7.77
N GLN A 19 -8.60 15.14 7.31
CA GLN A 19 -10.05 15.26 7.36
C GLN A 19 -10.67 14.68 8.64
N LEU A 20 -9.90 13.91 9.42
CA LEU A 20 -10.37 13.29 10.66
C LEU A 20 -10.22 14.23 11.86
N SER A 21 -11.07 14.03 12.87
CA SER A 21 -10.91 14.67 14.17
C SER A 21 -9.62 14.20 14.85
N GLU A 22 -9.06 15.04 15.72
CA GLU A 22 -7.82 14.74 16.44
C GLU A 22 -7.89 13.43 17.23
N SER A 23 -9.02 13.16 17.89
CA SER A 23 -9.27 11.90 18.60
C SER A 23 -9.15 10.67 17.67
N LYS A 24 -9.70 10.75 16.45
CA LYS A 24 -9.59 9.64 15.48
C LYS A 24 -8.16 9.49 14.95
N ARG A 25 -7.45 10.59 14.68
CA ARG A 25 -6.02 10.54 14.28
C ARG A 25 -5.17 9.86 15.34
N LYS A 26 -5.40 10.17 16.62
CA LYS A 26 -4.70 9.52 17.73
C LYS A 26 -4.94 8.00 17.73
N LYS A 27 -6.19 7.56 17.58
CA LYS A 27 -6.53 6.13 17.49
C LYS A 27 -5.86 5.43 16.31
N ILE A 28 -5.76 6.09 15.15
CA ILE A 28 -5.03 5.53 14.00
C ILE A 28 -3.55 5.37 14.35
N ARG A 29 -2.90 6.37 14.94
CA ARG A 29 -1.49 6.28 15.32
C ARG A 29 -1.20 5.20 16.37
N GLU A 30 -2.18 4.87 17.20
CA GLU A 30 -2.10 3.81 18.21
C GLU A 30 -2.49 2.42 17.66
N SER A 31 -2.93 2.34 16.41
CA SER A 31 -3.39 1.09 15.80
C SER A 31 -2.25 0.13 15.44
N GLU A 32 -2.59 -1.16 15.33
CA GLU A 32 -1.69 -2.18 14.81
C GLU A 32 -1.30 -1.88 13.36
N GLU A 33 -2.22 -1.33 12.57
CA GLU A 33 -2.03 -0.98 11.17
C GLU A 33 -1.00 0.13 10.98
N TYR A 34 -1.01 1.15 11.83
CA TYR A 34 0.03 2.18 11.80
C TYR A 34 1.40 1.62 12.21
N SER A 35 1.43 0.68 13.16
CA SER A 35 2.66 -0.04 13.52
C SER A 35 3.17 -0.89 12.35
N PHE A 36 2.27 -1.57 11.63
CA PHE A 36 2.58 -2.31 10.41
C PHE A 36 3.21 -1.39 9.37
N TYR A 37 2.64 -0.20 9.16
CA TYR A 37 3.20 0.78 8.24
C TYR A 37 4.65 1.14 8.58
N GLN A 38 4.94 1.44 9.85
CA GLN A 38 6.28 1.84 10.29
C GLN A 38 7.31 0.69 10.25
N MET A 39 6.89 -0.51 10.66
CA MET A 39 7.79 -1.64 10.86
C MET A 39 7.99 -2.48 9.59
N ILE A 40 6.98 -2.54 8.71
CA ILE A 40 6.98 -3.40 7.53
C ILE A 40 6.97 -2.54 6.27
N PHE A 41 5.90 -1.79 6.01
CA PHE A 41 5.74 -1.04 4.76
C PHE A 41 6.92 -0.10 4.47
N GLN A 42 7.30 0.73 5.44
CA GLN A 42 8.42 1.68 5.31
C GLN A 42 9.79 1.01 5.23
N LYS A 43 9.92 -0.27 5.58
CA LYS A 43 11.19 -1.00 5.64
C LYS A 43 11.44 -1.87 4.40
N ILE A 44 10.47 -1.98 3.50
CA ILE A 44 10.64 -2.67 2.22
C ILE A 44 11.63 -1.88 1.36
N LYS A 45 12.76 -2.50 1.04
CA LYS A 45 13.72 -2.00 0.05
C LYS A 45 13.19 -2.32 -1.34
N GLU A 46 12.54 -1.35 -1.97
CA GLU A 46 11.88 -1.56 -3.26
C GLU A 46 12.89 -1.90 -4.38
N GLU A 47 14.16 -1.51 -4.23
CA GLU A 47 15.23 -1.75 -5.19
C GLU A 47 15.49 -3.25 -5.40
N ASP A 48 15.27 -4.08 -4.37
CA ASP A 48 15.40 -5.54 -4.44
C ASP A 48 14.43 -6.15 -5.47
N PHE A 49 13.35 -5.43 -5.80
CA PHE A 49 12.30 -5.84 -6.75
C PHE A 49 12.45 -5.18 -8.12
N ALA A 50 13.49 -4.35 -8.34
CA ALA A 50 13.67 -3.62 -9.59
C ALA A 50 13.76 -4.56 -10.83
N VAL A 51 14.26 -5.79 -10.64
CA VAL A 51 14.33 -6.83 -11.69
C VAL A 51 12.96 -7.25 -12.23
N LEU A 52 11.88 -7.06 -11.47
CA LEU A 52 10.52 -7.41 -11.89
C LEU A 52 9.92 -6.39 -12.88
N TYR A 53 10.59 -5.25 -13.10
CA TYR A 53 10.09 -4.12 -13.85
C TYR A 53 10.79 -4.01 -15.22
N SER A 54 10.02 -3.67 -16.26
CA SER A 54 10.57 -3.47 -17.59
C SER A 54 11.51 -2.25 -17.65
N LYS A 55 12.61 -2.41 -18.39
CA LYS A 55 13.53 -1.32 -18.75
C LYS A 55 12.92 -0.35 -19.78
N ASN A 56 11.95 -0.82 -20.55
CA ASN A 56 11.24 0.01 -21.52
C ASN A 56 10.10 0.77 -20.83
N GLY A 57 9.89 2.03 -21.23
CA GLY A 57 8.81 2.87 -20.72
C GLY A 57 7.44 2.25 -20.99
N SER A 58 6.68 1.99 -19.93
CA SER A 58 5.27 1.60 -19.96
C SER A 58 4.49 2.50 -19.01
N ARG A 59 3.19 2.23 -18.81
CA ARG A 59 2.39 2.90 -17.77
C ARG A 59 3.09 2.84 -16.40
N PRO A 60 2.87 3.84 -15.51
CA PRO A 60 3.39 3.80 -14.15
C PRO A 60 2.92 2.52 -13.48
N ASN A 61 3.86 1.70 -13.03
CA ASN A 61 3.53 0.52 -12.25
C ASN A 61 3.15 0.94 -10.83
N SER A 62 2.21 0.22 -10.22
CA SER A 62 1.93 0.36 -8.80
C SER A 62 3.19 0.15 -7.96
N ALA A 63 3.24 0.84 -6.82
CA ALA A 63 4.36 0.80 -5.90
C ALA A 63 4.59 -0.61 -5.36
N VAL A 64 5.86 -1.05 -5.33
CA VAL A 64 6.22 -2.41 -4.92
C VAL A 64 5.88 -2.60 -3.44
N ASN A 65 6.28 -1.64 -2.60
CA ASN A 65 6.04 -1.72 -1.17
C ASN A 65 4.54 -1.87 -0.83
N VAL A 66 3.65 -1.25 -1.61
CA VAL A 66 2.19 -1.41 -1.48
C VAL A 66 1.75 -2.84 -1.81
N MET A 67 2.19 -3.41 -2.93
CA MET A 67 1.81 -4.78 -3.32
C MET A 67 2.38 -5.84 -2.38
N VAL A 68 3.66 -5.74 -2.00
CA VAL A 68 4.31 -6.67 -1.07
C VAL A 68 3.67 -6.58 0.32
N SER A 69 3.41 -5.37 0.80
CA SER A 69 2.73 -5.16 2.09
C SER A 69 1.31 -5.71 2.08
N ALA A 70 0.57 -5.55 0.98
CA ALA A 70 -0.77 -6.10 0.83
C ALA A 70 -0.75 -7.64 0.93
N ILE A 71 0.22 -8.30 0.30
CA ILE A 71 0.41 -9.76 0.42
C ILE A 71 0.65 -10.15 1.88
N ILE A 72 1.62 -9.51 2.55
CA ILE A 72 1.96 -9.83 3.95
C ILE A 72 0.73 -9.63 4.86
N LEU A 73 0.00 -8.53 4.67
CA LEU A 73 -1.17 -8.20 5.46
C LEU A 73 -2.31 -9.21 5.21
N ALA A 74 -2.57 -9.58 3.96
CA ALA A 74 -3.58 -10.58 3.60
C ALA A 74 -3.25 -11.95 4.22
N TYR A 75 -2.01 -12.41 4.16
CA TYR A 75 -1.58 -13.64 4.81
C TYR A 75 -1.77 -13.58 6.33
N ARG A 76 -1.39 -12.47 6.98
CA ARG A 76 -1.55 -12.28 8.43
C ARG A 76 -3.02 -12.31 8.86
N LYS A 77 -3.92 -11.76 8.04
CA LYS A 77 -5.36 -11.64 8.35
C LYS A 77 -6.19 -12.81 7.79
N GLY A 78 -5.58 -13.71 7.01
CA GLY A 78 -6.27 -14.84 6.37
C GLY A 78 -7.21 -14.42 5.24
N TRP A 79 -6.94 -13.30 4.58
CA TRP A 79 -7.78 -12.78 3.50
C TRP A 79 -7.51 -13.49 2.18
N THR A 80 -8.58 -13.75 1.42
CA THR A 80 -8.50 -13.99 -0.01
C THR A 80 -8.04 -12.73 -0.74
N ILE A 81 -7.58 -12.87 -2.00
CA ILE A 81 -7.18 -11.71 -2.82
C ILE A 81 -8.36 -10.73 -2.99
N LYS A 82 -9.57 -11.26 -3.18
CA LYS A 82 -10.78 -10.44 -3.32
C LYS A 82 -11.06 -9.62 -2.05
N GLU A 83 -11.01 -10.27 -0.88
CA GLU A 83 -11.20 -9.58 0.40
C GLU A 83 -10.09 -8.56 0.65
N MET A 84 -8.84 -8.88 0.32
CA MET A 84 -7.73 -7.93 0.42
C MET A 84 -7.99 -6.67 -0.42
N LEU A 85 -8.40 -6.82 -1.69
CA LEU A 85 -8.72 -5.68 -2.55
C LEU A 85 -9.88 -4.85 -1.97
N GLU A 86 -10.95 -5.49 -1.50
CA GLU A 86 -12.08 -4.81 -0.87
C GLU A 86 -11.68 -4.07 0.42
N GLN A 87 -10.83 -4.67 1.25
CA GLN A 87 -10.29 -4.02 2.45
C GLN A 87 -9.41 -2.81 2.08
N ILE A 88 -8.62 -2.89 1.00
CA ILE A 88 -7.81 -1.76 0.55
C ILE A 88 -8.68 -0.60 0.07
N ASP A 89 -9.78 -0.89 -0.64
CA ASP A 89 -10.65 0.16 -1.18
C ASP A 89 -11.46 0.87 -0.09
N PHE A 90 -11.94 0.14 0.92
CA PHE A 90 -12.96 0.67 1.84
C PHE A 90 -12.53 0.78 3.31
N ASN A 91 -11.46 0.10 3.73
CA ASN A 91 -11.02 0.11 5.12
C ASN A 91 -9.87 1.10 5.35
N LEU A 92 -10.17 2.16 6.09
CA LEU A 92 -9.22 3.20 6.46
C LEU A 92 -7.96 2.67 7.15
N LEU A 93 -8.08 1.74 8.10
CA LEU A 93 -6.92 1.20 8.80
C LEU A 93 -6.06 0.35 7.87
N THR A 94 -6.68 -0.44 6.98
CA THR A 94 -5.94 -1.16 5.94
C THR A 94 -5.17 -0.20 5.04
N ARG A 95 -5.78 0.93 4.64
CA ARG A 95 -5.10 1.98 3.87
C ARG A 95 -3.95 2.62 4.64
N THR A 96 -4.12 2.85 5.95
CA THR A 96 -3.02 3.31 6.83
C THR A 96 -1.85 2.34 6.81
N ALA A 97 -2.10 1.02 6.95
CA ALA A 97 -1.05 0.00 6.90
C ALA A 97 -0.24 0.03 5.60
N LEU A 98 -0.86 0.46 4.49
CA LEU A 98 -0.27 0.52 3.16
C LEU A 98 0.21 1.93 2.76
N GLY A 99 0.22 2.89 3.68
CA GLY A 99 0.66 4.27 3.39
C GLY A 99 -0.21 4.98 2.34
N LEU A 100 -1.48 4.58 2.20
CA LEU A 100 -2.42 5.13 1.23
C LEU A 100 -3.20 6.28 1.87
N ASN A 101 -2.79 7.50 1.57
CA ASN A 101 -3.26 8.69 2.29
C ASN A 101 -4.56 9.29 1.74
N LYS A 102 -5.07 8.87 0.59
CA LYS A 102 -6.35 9.37 0.01
C LYS A 102 -7.35 8.25 -0.11
N MET A 103 -8.65 8.49 0.04
CA MET A 103 -9.66 7.42 -0.15
C MET A 103 -9.83 7.05 -1.63
N ASP A 104 -9.86 8.05 -2.51
CA ASP A 104 -10.19 7.83 -3.93
C ASP A 104 -9.05 7.25 -4.77
N ASP A 105 -7.84 7.13 -4.19
CA ASP A 105 -6.69 6.58 -4.91
C ASP A 105 -6.80 5.05 -5.02
N THR A 106 -6.81 4.53 -6.23
CA THR A 106 -6.64 3.09 -6.48
C THR A 106 -5.19 2.68 -6.22
N ALA A 107 -4.96 1.76 -5.27
CA ALA A 107 -3.62 1.25 -4.98
C ALA A 107 -3.02 0.46 -6.16
N PHE A 108 -3.81 -0.48 -6.66
CA PHE A 108 -3.53 -1.29 -7.85
C PHE A 108 -4.83 -1.98 -8.28
N CYS A 109 -4.94 -2.31 -9.56
CA CYS A 109 -6.02 -3.19 -10.02
C CYS A 109 -5.61 -4.67 -9.88
N GLU A 110 -6.61 -5.55 -9.85
CA GLU A 110 -6.43 -7.01 -9.74
C GLU A 110 -5.46 -7.57 -10.78
N ALA A 111 -5.57 -7.15 -12.05
CA ALA A 111 -4.65 -7.57 -13.10
C ALA A 111 -3.19 -7.15 -12.84
N THR A 112 -2.97 -5.98 -12.25
CA THR A 112 -1.61 -5.53 -11.88
C THR A 112 -1.06 -6.39 -10.75
N PHE A 113 -1.89 -6.71 -9.76
CA PHE A 113 -1.52 -7.58 -8.65
C PHE A 113 -1.13 -8.99 -9.12
N PHE A 114 -1.96 -9.63 -9.95
CA PHE A 114 -1.64 -10.97 -10.47
C PHE A 114 -0.38 -10.97 -11.34
N ASN A 115 -0.19 -9.96 -12.17
CA ASN A 115 1.04 -9.83 -12.97
C ASN A 115 2.29 -9.68 -12.08
N PHE A 116 2.18 -8.96 -10.97
CA PHE A 116 3.26 -8.85 -10.00
C PHE A 116 3.52 -10.19 -9.31
N GLN A 117 2.47 -10.85 -8.81
CA GLN A 117 2.58 -12.13 -8.13
C GLN A 117 3.21 -13.21 -9.02
N ASN A 118 2.81 -13.31 -10.29
CA ASN A 118 3.36 -14.26 -11.26
C ASN A 118 4.83 -14.01 -11.64
N ARG A 119 5.36 -12.83 -11.36
CA ARG A 119 6.79 -12.52 -11.56
C ARG A 119 7.61 -12.73 -10.31
N LEU A 120 6.97 -12.67 -9.14
CA LEU A 120 7.61 -12.80 -7.84
C LEU A 120 7.74 -14.27 -7.41
N LEU A 121 6.73 -15.10 -7.71
CA LEU A 121 6.66 -16.54 -7.43
C LEU A 121 6.99 -17.36 -8.67
#